data_AF-A0A511HNX1-F1
#
_entry.id   AF-A0A511HNX1-F1
#
_cell.length_a   1.000
_cell.length_b   1.000
_cell.length_c   1.000
_cell.angle_alpha   90.00
_cell.angle_beta   90.00
_cell.angle_gamma   90.00
#
_symmetry.space_group_name_H-M   'P 1'
#
loop_
_entity.id
_entity.type
_entity.pdbx_description
1 polymer ?
#
loop_
_entity_poly.entity_id
_entity_poly.type
_entity_poly.pdbx_seq_one_letter_code
_entity_poly.pdbx_strand_id
1 'polypeptide(L)'
;MAMDGAGSTPRPRRPRRQVWYRSGLVRVSIAGLRGRFTPQRYRRLSTVQLEHAGHLVELRIIQQPCPGAYGGIRRWLLCPRCGGRAQTVGCHPELGWACPALRCVGGWKGRTRRKLAGPEDGELVGDSAIR
;
A
#
# COMPACT_ATOMS: atom_id res chain seq x y z
N MET A 1 -43.07 -41.02 -3.46
CA MET A 1 -42.11 -40.47 -4.43
C MET A 1 -41.69 -39.09 -3.95
N ALA A 2 -40.46 -38.98 -3.44
CA ALA A 2 -39.91 -37.76 -2.87
C ALA A 2 -39.32 -36.88 -3.98
N MET A 3 -39.65 -35.59 -3.98
CA MET A 3 -38.97 -34.57 -4.79
C MET A 3 -38.34 -33.58 -3.81
N ASP A 4 -37.06 -33.79 -3.52
CA ASP A 4 -36.23 -32.89 -2.71
C ASP A 4 -36.00 -31.58 -3.46
N GLY A 5 -36.67 -30.52 -3.00
CA GLY A 5 -36.47 -29.15 -3.45
C GLY A 5 -35.14 -28.62 -2.95
N ALA A 6 -34.18 -28.45 -3.85
CA ALA A 6 -32.87 -27.86 -3.58
C ALA A 6 -33.00 -26.45 -3.00
N GLY A 7 -32.80 -26.35 -1.68
CA GLY A 7 -32.68 -25.08 -0.96
C GLY A 7 -31.48 -24.29 -1.48
N SER A 8 -31.76 -23.21 -2.20
CA SER A 8 -30.73 -22.29 -2.69
C SER A 8 -30.16 -21.51 -1.52
N THR A 9 -29.03 -21.95 -0.96
CA THR A 9 -28.33 -21.24 0.11
C THR A 9 -27.93 -19.84 -0.38
N PRO A 10 -28.37 -18.74 0.27
CA PRO A 10 -27.99 -17.40 -0.14
C PRO A 10 -26.48 -17.22 0.03
N ARG A 11 -25.77 -16.96 -1.09
CA ARG A 11 -24.33 -16.67 -1.06
C ARG A 11 -24.08 -15.43 -0.18
N PRO A 12 -23.10 -15.46 0.73
CA PRO A 12 -22.78 -14.31 1.56
C PRO A 12 -22.44 -13.10 0.67
N ARG A 13 -23.17 -12.00 0.88
CA ARG A 13 -22.89 -10.72 0.20
C ARG A 13 -21.46 -10.32 0.54
N ARG A 14 -20.55 -10.40 -0.45
CA ARG A 14 -19.19 -9.88 -0.28
C ARG A 14 -19.28 -8.42 0.18
N PRO A 15 -18.56 -8.00 1.23
CA PRO A 15 -18.60 -6.63 1.70
C PRO A 15 -18.33 -5.69 0.52
N ARG A 16 -19.20 -4.69 0.34
CA ARG A 16 -19.05 -3.65 -0.69
C ARG A 16 -17.62 -3.12 -0.58
N ARG A 17 -16.82 -3.30 -1.63
CA ARG A 17 -15.50 -2.67 -1.75
C ARG A 17 -15.73 -1.16 -1.62
N GLN A 18 -15.49 -0.60 -0.44
CA GLN A 18 -15.41 0.85 -0.30
C GLN A 18 -14.25 1.28 -1.20
N VAL A 19 -14.56 1.94 -2.30
CA VAL A 19 -13.56 2.43 -3.25
C VAL A 19 -12.97 3.69 -2.61
N TRP A 20 -12.02 3.50 -1.69
CA TRP A 20 -11.24 4.57 -1.05
C TRP A 20 -10.37 5.37 -2.05
N TYR A 21 -10.59 5.20 -3.35
CA TYR A 21 -9.75 5.66 -4.46
C TYR A 21 -10.20 7.00 -5.06
N ARG A 22 -11.13 7.73 -4.43
CA ARG A 22 -11.53 9.04 -4.92
C ARG A 22 -10.52 10.12 -4.53
N SER A 23 -10.38 11.09 -5.43
CA SER A 23 -9.49 12.24 -5.45
C SER A 23 -9.39 12.94 -4.09
N GLY A 24 -8.18 13.05 -3.54
CA GLY A 24 -7.90 13.73 -2.27
C GLY A 24 -6.83 13.04 -1.40
N LEU A 25 -6.51 11.78 -1.67
CA LEU A 25 -5.50 11.04 -0.91
C LEU A 25 -4.10 11.23 -1.48
N VAL A 26 -3.11 11.43 -0.60
CA VAL A 26 -1.69 11.35 -0.98
C VAL A 26 -1.36 9.94 -1.44
N ARG A 27 -0.69 9.84 -2.59
CA ARG A 27 -0.36 8.56 -3.23
C ARG A 27 1.13 8.42 -3.39
N VAL A 28 1.65 7.27 -3.00
CA VAL A 28 3.01 6.87 -3.29
C VAL A 28 2.96 5.63 -4.15
N SER A 29 3.52 5.74 -5.36
CA SER A 29 3.61 4.63 -6.31
C SER A 29 5.06 4.24 -6.55
N ILE A 30 5.27 3.00 -6.99
CA ILE A 30 6.57 2.49 -7.46
C ILE A 30 7.16 3.41 -8.54
N ALA A 31 6.33 3.95 -9.44
CA ALA A 31 6.75 4.92 -10.45
C ALA A 31 7.18 6.26 -9.82
N GLY A 32 6.43 6.76 -8.84
CA GLY A 32 6.79 7.97 -8.09
C GLY A 32 8.10 7.81 -7.31
N LEU A 33 8.31 6.65 -6.68
CA LEU A 33 9.58 6.33 -6.01
C LEU A 33 10.74 6.32 -6.99
N ARG A 34 10.56 5.77 -8.21
CA ARG A 34 11.60 5.80 -9.25
C ARG A 34 12.04 7.22 -9.61
N GLY A 35 11.14 8.20 -9.59
CA GLY A 35 11.47 9.60 -9.84
C GLY A 35 12.20 10.29 -8.69
N ARG A 36 12.10 9.77 -7.46
CA ARG A 36 12.71 10.37 -6.25
C ARG A 36 14.11 9.86 -5.94
N PHE A 37 14.52 8.74 -6.52
CA PHE A 37 15.82 8.12 -6.27
C PHE A 37 16.63 8.01 -7.56
N THR A 38 17.96 8.10 -7.45
CA THR A 38 18.84 7.81 -8.59
C THR A 38 18.61 6.37 -9.08
N PRO A 39 18.81 6.08 -10.38
CA PRO A 39 18.56 4.74 -10.93
C PRO A 39 19.31 3.61 -10.20
N GLN A 40 20.50 3.88 -9.66
CA GLN A 40 21.27 2.91 -8.88
C GLN A 40 20.68 2.70 -7.49
N ARG A 41 20.35 3.78 -6.76
CA ARG A 41 19.73 3.70 -5.43
C ARG A 41 18.36 3.03 -5.51
N TYR A 42 17.54 3.42 -6.48
CA TYR A 42 16.23 2.82 -6.71
C TYR A 42 16.30 1.31 -6.99
N ARG A 43 17.30 0.86 -7.76
CA ARG A 43 17.47 -0.57 -8.08
C ARG A 43 17.77 -1.42 -6.84
N ARG A 44 18.50 -0.86 -5.87
CA ARG A 44 18.89 -1.50 -4.60
C ARG A 44 17.85 -1.31 -3.48
N LEU A 45 16.83 -0.49 -3.70
CA LEU A 45 15.82 -0.16 -2.69
C LEU A 45 14.98 -1.41 -2.34
N SER A 46 15.02 -1.80 -1.07
CA SER A 46 14.31 -2.97 -0.50
C SER A 46 13.25 -2.58 0.53
N THR A 47 13.33 -1.35 1.06
CA THR A 47 12.40 -0.75 2.00
C THR A 47 12.18 0.72 1.67
N VAL A 48 11.05 1.26 2.08
CA VAL A 48 10.76 2.69 2.00
C VAL A 48 9.95 3.10 3.22
N GLN A 49 10.32 4.22 3.83
CA GLN A 49 9.53 4.85 4.88
C GLN A 49 8.68 5.95 4.27
N LEU A 50 7.38 5.92 4.57
CA LEU A 50 6.40 6.87 4.09
C LEU A 50 5.80 7.61 5.27
N GLU A 51 5.85 8.94 5.21
CA GLU A 51 5.26 9.81 6.21
C GLU A 51 4.29 10.78 5.55
N HIS A 52 3.09 10.90 6.12
CA HIS A 52 2.12 11.90 5.72
C HIS A 52 1.05 12.08 6.81
N ALA A 53 0.66 13.33 7.10
CA ALA A 53 -0.37 13.66 8.08
C ALA A 53 -0.15 13.00 9.47
N GLY A 54 1.12 12.93 9.92
CA GLY A 54 1.49 12.28 11.18
C GLY A 54 1.41 10.75 11.18
N HIS A 55 1.22 10.12 10.02
CA HIS A 55 1.25 8.67 9.85
C HIS A 55 2.55 8.24 9.18
N LEU A 56 3.40 7.55 9.94
CA LEU A 56 4.61 6.91 9.44
C LEU A 56 4.37 5.41 9.19
N VAL A 57 4.76 4.91 8.02
CA VAL A 57 4.77 3.47 7.73
C VAL A 57 6.04 3.08 6.99
N GLU A 58 6.64 1.97 7.40
CA GLU A 58 7.71 1.33 6.63
C GLU A 58 7.11 0.22 5.76
N LEU A 59 7.42 0.25 4.46
CA LEU A 59 6.99 -0.73 3.48
C LEU A 59 8.19 -1.44 2.90
N ARG A 60 8.10 -2.76 2.78
CA ARG A 60 9.06 -3.55 2.03
C ARG A 60 8.75 -3.45 0.54
N ILE A 61 9.80 -3.37 -0.27
CA ILE A 61 9.74 -3.45 -1.72
C ILE A 61 10.27 -4.82 -2.13
N ILE A 62 9.45 -5.58 -2.85
CA ILE A 62 9.89 -6.84 -3.45
C ILE A 62 10.04 -6.71 -4.95
N GLN A 63 10.91 -7.56 -5.48
CA GLN A 63 11.16 -7.73 -6.91
C GLN A 63 10.58 -9.06 -7.33
N GLN A 64 9.84 -9.08 -8.43
CA GLN A 64 9.26 -10.29 -8.98
C GLN A 64 9.56 -10.35 -10.49
N PRO A 65 10.05 -11.49 -11.01
CA PRO A 65 10.15 -11.70 -12.44
C PRO A 65 8.81 -11.47 -13.13
N CYS A 66 8.82 -10.70 -14.21
CA CYS A 66 7.64 -10.38 -14.99
C CYS A 66 8.08 -10.23 -16.46
N PRO A 67 7.80 -11.25 -17.31
CA PRO A 67 8.26 -11.27 -18.71
C PRO A 67 7.79 -10.09 -19.57
N GLY A 68 6.75 -9.36 -19.14
CA GLY A 68 6.26 -8.14 -19.81
C GLY A 68 6.72 -6.82 -19.17
N ALA A 69 7.58 -6.87 -18.15
CA ALA A 69 8.12 -5.67 -17.53
C ALA A 69 9.46 -5.28 -18.15
N TYR A 70 9.74 -3.98 -18.21
CA TYR A 70 11.05 -3.46 -18.61
C TYR A 70 12.16 -4.05 -17.73
N GLY A 71 13.15 -4.71 -18.34
CA GLY A 71 14.22 -5.41 -17.62
C GLY A 71 13.77 -6.70 -16.93
N GLY A 72 12.61 -7.26 -17.29
CA GLY A 72 12.12 -8.56 -16.80
C GLY A 72 11.71 -8.60 -15.32
N ILE A 73 11.74 -7.46 -14.61
CA ILE A 73 11.52 -7.38 -13.18
C ILE A 73 10.47 -6.32 -12.86
N ARG A 74 9.45 -6.69 -12.10
CA ARG A 74 8.45 -5.77 -11.55
C ARG A 74 8.64 -5.61 -10.05
N ARG A 75 8.58 -4.37 -9.57
CA ARG A 75 8.66 -4.03 -8.15
C ARG A 75 7.27 -3.83 -7.56
N TRP A 76 7.10 -4.24 -6.30
CA TRP A 76 5.85 -4.14 -5.56
C TRP A 76 6.10 -3.65 -4.14
N LEU A 77 5.23 -2.77 -3.64
CA LEU A 77 5.12 -2.45 -2.23
C LEU A 77 4.37 -3.59 -1.53
N LEU A 78 4.92 -4.08 -0.43
CA LEU A 78 4.27 -5.07 0.41
C LEU A 78 3.50 -4.42 1.54
N CYS A 79 2.26 -4.87 1.70
CA CYS A 79 1.48 -4.59 2.89
C CYS A 79 2.12 -5.26 4.11
N PRO A 80 2.47 -4.51 5.18
CA PRO A 80 3.04 -5.10 6.38
C PRO A 80 2.03 -5.93 7.19
N ARG A 81 0.72 -5.80 6.92
CA ARG A 81 -0.33 -6.53 7.64
C ARG A 81 -0.79 -7.80 6.93
N CYS A 82 -1.18 -7.72 5.65
CA CYS A 82 -1.72 -8.87 4.92
C CYS A 82 -0.75 -9.49 3.91
N GLY A 83 0.48 -8.96 3.78
CA GLY A 83 1.43 -9.42 2.75
C GLY A 83 1.00 -9.13 1.30
N GLY A 84 -0.12 -8.43 1.12
CA GLY A 84 -0.63 -8.07 -0.20
C GLY A 84 0.34 -7.19 -0.98
N ARG A 85 0.45 -7.43 -2.29
CA ARG A 85 1.28 -6.67 -3.22
C ARG A 85 0.52 -5.48 -3.78
N ALA A 86 1.18 -4.34 -3.86
CA ALA A 86 0.61 -3.07 -4.31
C ALA A 86 1.60 -2.31 -5.19
N GLN A 87 1.10 -1.61 -6.21
CA GLN A 87 1.92 -0.69 -7.02
C GLN A 87 1.92 0.72 -6.45
N THR A 88 0.83 1.04 -5.77
CA THR A 88 0.53 2.35 -5.22
C THR A 88 -0.09 2.14 -3.86
N VAL A 89 0.27 2.97 -2.89
CA VAL A 89 -0.38 3.06 -1.59
C VAL A 89 -0.95 4.45 -1.43
N GLY A 90 -2.09 4.56 -0.77
CA GLY A 90 -2.74 5.85 -0.48
C GLY A 90 -2.67 6.14 1.00
N CYS A 91 -2.52 7.40 1.40
CA CYS A 91 -2.68 7.85 2.78
C CYS A 91 -3.99 8.60 2.95
N HIS A 92 -4.79 8.19 3.92
CA HIS A 92 -5.99 8.89 4.37
C HIS A 92 -5.68 9.66 5.66
N PRO A 93 -6.05 10.95 5.78
CA PRO A 93 -5.74 11.76 6.96
C PRO A 93 -6.16 11.09 8.29
N GLU A 94 -7.34 10.48 8.32
CA GLU A 94 -7.88 9.86 9.54
C GLU A 94 -7.44 8.40 9.77
N LEU A 95 -7.15 7.66 8.69
CA LEU A 95 -6.95 6.21 8.74
C LEU A 95 -5.48 5.79 8.53
N GLY A 96 -4.65 6.70 8.06
CA GLY A 96 -3.26 6.46 7.70
C GLY A 96 -3.11 5.80 6.32
N TRP A 97 -2.00 5.11 6.14
CA TRP A 97 -1.62 4.47 4.87
C TRP A 97 -2.45 3.22 4.59
N ALA A 98 -2.92 2.98 3.38
CA ALA A 98 -3.80 1.86 3.07
C ALA A 98 -3.33 1.05 1.86
N CYS A 99 -3.58 -0.27 1.94
CA CYS A 99 -3.32 -1.19 0.84
C CYS A 99 -4.46 -1.11 -0.20
N PRO A 100 -4.16 -1.07 -1.51
CA PRO A 100 -5.14 -1.13 -2.61
C PRO A 100 -6.08 -2.32 -2.54
N ALA A 101 -5.57 -3.44 -2.04
CA ALA A 101 -6.29 -4.70 -2.04
C ALA A 101 -7.49 -4.67 -1.08
N LEU A 102 -7.59 -3.64 -0.22
CA LEU A 102 -8.63 -3.48 0.83
C LEU A 102 -8.83 -4.74 1.68
N ARG A 103 -7.85 -5.64 1.66
CA ARG A 103 -7.84 -6.86 2.48
C ARG A 103 -7.58 -6.53 3.95
N CYS A 104 -6.88 -5.42 4.19
CA CYS A 104 -6.81 -4.83 5.52
C CYS A 104 -7.92 -3.78 5.63
N VAL A 105 -9.01 -4.13 6.30
CA VAL A 105 -10.02 -3.15 6.70
C VAL A 105 -9.40 -2.26 7.78
N GLY A 106 -9.45 -0.93 7.62
CA GLY A 106 -9.08 0.03 8.68
C GLY A 106 -7.73 0.74 8.57
N GLY A 107 -7.01 0.64 7.44
CA GLY A 107 -5.75 1.37 7.21
C GLY A 107 -4.57 0.89 8.09
N TRP A 108 -3.37 1.32 7.74
CA TRP A 108 -2.11 1.11 8.45
C TRP A 108 -1.85 2.36 9.28
N LYS A 109 -2.27 2.30 10.54
CA LYS A 109 -1.83 3.26 11.54
C LYS A 109 -0.39 2.92 11.89
N GLY A 110 0.52 3.85 11.63
CA GLY A 110 1.91 3.78 12.09
C GLY A 110 1.98 3.60 13.60
N ARG A 111 3.04 2.96 14.09
CA ARG A 111 3.29 2.85 15.54
C ARG A 111 3.60 4.21 16.19
N THR A 112 3.85 5.24 15.39
CA THR A 112 4.29 6.54 15.86
C THR A 112 3.27 7.61 15.47
N ARG A 113 2.25 7.85 16.30
CA ARG A 113 1.59 9.17 16.33
C ARG A 113 2.52 10.13 17.06
N ARG A 114 3.60 10.59 16.42
CA ARG A 114 4.20 11.84 16.88
C ARG A 114 3.22 12.93 16.47
N LYS A 115 2.65 13.66 17.44
CA LYS A 115 2.00 14.95 17.17
C LYS A 115 3.09 15.86 16.61
N LEU A 116 3.23 15.91 15.29
CA LEU A 116 4.01 16.94 14.63
C LEU A 116 3.11 18.17 14.53
N ALA A 117 3.60 19.27 15.10
CA ALA A 117 2.99 20.58 14.98
C ALA A 117 3.09 21.03 13.51
N GLY A 118 1.96 21.40 12.92
CA GLY A 118 1.92 22.20 11.68
C GLY A 118 2.09 21.44 10.35
N PRO A 119 1.48 21.93 9.26
CA PRO A 119 1.39 21.22 7.99
C PRO A 119 2.44 21.73 7.00
N GLU A 120 3.43 20.91 6.70
CA GLU A 120 4.30 21.16 5.56
C GLU A 120 4.52 19.81 4.88
N ASP A 121 4.11 19.77 3.61
CA ASP A 121 4.34 18.74 2.60
C ASP A 121 5.00 17.44 3.04
N GLY A 122 4.24 16.33 2.98
CA GLY A 122 4.68 14.99 3.39
C GLY A 122 6.11 14.66 2.99
N GLU A 123 7.02 14.89 3.93
CA GLU A 123 8.43 14.62 3.80
C GLU A 123 8.63 13.12 3.97
N LEU A 124 9.19 12.45 2.97
CA LEU A 124 9.59 11.05 3.13
C LEU A 124 10.87 11.01 3.95
N VAL A 125 10.75 10.99 5.28
CA VAL A 125 11.88 10.68 6.14
C VAL A 125 12.21 9.20 5.95
N GLY A 126 13.26 8.92 5.21
CA GLY A 126 13.60 7.55 4.81
C GLY A 126 15.06 7.40 4.42
N ASP A 127 15.97 7.81 5.29
CA ASP A 127 17.38 7.43 5.24
C ASP A 127 17.60 6.19 6.11
N SER A 128 17.31 5.02 5.53
CA SER A 128 17.74 3.72 6.10
C SER A 128 17.88 2.73 4.96
N ALA A 129 18.95 2.89 4.18
CA ALA A 129 19.56 1.76 3.51
C ALA A 129 20.18 0.89 4.62
N ILE A 130 19.43 -0.08 5.14
CA ILE A 130 20.01 -1.08 6.02
C ILE A 130 21.02 -1.87 5.18
N ARG A 131 22.27 -1.83 5.66
CA ARG A 131 23.46 -2.49 5.11
C ARG A 131 23.27 -3.99 4.92
#